data_AF-A0A6I3V0E3-F1
#
_entry.id   AF-A0A6I3V0E3-F1
#
_cell.length_a   1.000
_cell.length_b   1.000
_cell.length_c   1.000
_cell.angle_alpha   90.00
_cell.angle_beta   90.00
_cell.angle_gamma   90.00
#
_symmetry.space_group_name_H-M   'P 1'
#
loop_
_entity.id
_entity.type
_entity.pdbx_description
1 polymer ?
#
loop_
_entity_poly.entity_id
_entity_poly.type
_entity_poly.pdbx_seq_one_letter_code
_entity_poly.pdbx_strand_id
1 'polypeptide(L)'
;YKDDYTFTVAKSKAEQPGVYTSFKQLVTAMQSNLSGVYTLASDMTADEVSLGDKQTSYLTGAFTGSLIGSDGTKSYAIYDLKKPLFDT
;
A
#
# COMPACT_ATOMS: atom_id res chain seq x y z
N TYR A 1 -30.84 16.24 24.30
CA TYR A 1 -30.64 16.73 22.92
C TYR A 1 -29.69 17.91 22.98
N LYS A 2 -28.49 17.91 22.42
CA LYS A 2 -27.86 17.05 21.40
C LYS A 2 -26.45 16.62 21.83
N ASP A 3 -26.08 15.45 21.35
CA ASP A 3 -24.82 14.76 21.50
C ASP A 3 -23.67 15.51 20.82
N ASP A 4 -22.77 16.09 21.62
CA ASP A 4 -21.48 16.59 21.15
C ASP A 4 -20.54 15.41 20.89
N TYR A 5 -20.75 14.71 19.77
CA TYR A 5 -19.77 13.76 19.25
C TYR A 5 -18.55 14.53 18.75
N THR A 6 -17.59 14.74 19.63
CA THR A 6 -16.26 15.22 19.28
C THR A 6 -15.45 14.05 18.74
N PHE A 7 -15.28 13.99 17.41
CA PHE A 7 -14.32 13.10 16.78
C PHE A 7 -12.93 13.72 16.89
N THR A 8 -12.13 13.30 17.87
CA THR A 8 -10.69 13.52 17.85
C THR A 8 -10.08 12.63 16.78
N VAL A 9 -9.94 13.16 15.56
CA VAL A 9 -9.09 12.50 14.56
C VAL A 9 -7.67 12.59 15.10
N ALA A 10 -7.12 11.46 15.54
CA ALA A 10 -5.71 11.39 15.93
C ALA A 10 -4.88 12.01 14.80
N LYS A 11 -4.06 13.00 15.14
CA LYS A 11 -3.10 13.61 14.21
C LYS A 11 -2.32 12.46 13.59
N SER A 12 -2.61 12.14 12.34
CA SER A 12 -2.18 10.93 11.64
C SER A 12 -0.71 10.74 11.95
N LYS A 13 -0.40 9.68 12.73
CA LYS A 13 0.97 9.29 13.08
C LYS A 13 1.77 9.43 11.81
N ALA A 14 2.75 10.34 11.79
CA ALA A 14 3.48 10.71 10.58
C ALA A 14 3.79 9.42 9.81
N GLU A 15 3.02 9.19 8.74
CA GLU A 15 3.18 8.02 7.90
C GLU A 15 4.62 8.11 7.47
N GLN A 16 5.48 7.21 7.95
CA GLN A 16 6.88 7.31 7.61
C GLN A 16 6.93 7.26 6.09
N PRO A 17 7.41 8.33 5.43
CA PRO A 17 7.32 8.41 3.99
C PRO A 17 8.06 7.20 3.41
N GLY A 18 7.33 6.38 2.66
CA GLY A 18 7.87 5.14 2.12
C GLY A 18 7.71 3.90 3.00
N VAL A 19 6.88 3.88 4.06
CA VAL A 19 6.57 2.68 4.86
C VAL A 19 5.07 2.45 4.95
N TYR A 20 4.63 1.24 4.59
CA TYR A 20 3.21 0.92 4.42
C TYR A 20 2.82 -0.32 5.24
N THR A 21 1.69 -0.20 5.94
CA THR A 21 1.05 -1.30 6.69
C THR A 21 -0.21 -1.83 6.02
N SER A 22 -0.76 -1.12 5.03
CA SER A 22 -1.91 -1.54 4.21
C SER A 22 -1.52 -1.62 2.75
N PHE A 23 -1.98 -2.69 2.09
CA PHE A 23 -1.75 -2.91 0.67
C PHE A 23 -2.42 -1.83 -0.19
N LYS A 24 -3.61 -1.35 0.21
CA LYS A 24 -4.29 -0.26 -0.49
C LYS A 24 -3.49 1.04 -0.47
N GLN A 25 -2.88 1.38 0.67
CA GLN A 25 -2.05 2.57 0.79
C GLN A 25 -0.78 2.44 -0.06
N LEU A 26 -0.15 1.26 -0.03
CA LEU A 26 1.03 0.95 -0.85
C LEU A 26 0.76 1.15 -2.34
N VAL A 27 -0.28 0.49 -2.88
CA VAL A 27 -0.63 0.59 -4.31
C VAL A 27 -0.99 2.02 -4.69
N THR A 28 -1.76 2.72 -3.85
CA THR A 28 -2.13 4.13 -4.11
C THR A 28 -0.89 5.03 -4.20
N ALA A 29 0.06 4.84 -3.29
CA ALA A 29 1.28 5.65 -3.28
C ALA A 29 2.20 5.31 -4.46
N MET A 30 2.40 4.02 -4.74
CA MET A 30 3.15 3.54 -5.91
C MET A 30 2.53 4.02 -7.23
N GLN A 31 1.21 4.04 -7.35
CA GLN A 31 0.51 4.54 -8.52
C GLN A 31 0.68 6.06 -8.70
N SER A 32 0.72 6.79 -7.59
CA SER A 32 1.00 8.23 -7.58
C SER A 32 2.45 8.53 -7.95
N ASN A 33 3.40 7.69 -7.51
CA ASN A 33 4.81 7.83 -7.83
C ASN A 33 5.49 6.48 -8.10
N LEU A 34 5.52 6.06 -9.36
CA LEU A 34 6.12 4.78 -9.77
C LEU A 34 7.63 4.71 -9.57
N SER A 35 8.30 5.83 -9.30
CA SER A 35 9.76 5.95 -9.09
C SER A 35 10.19 6.06 -7.62
N GLY A 36 9.23 5.99 -6.69
CA GLY A 36 9.49 6.10 -5.26
C GLY A 36 10.11 4.85 -4.62
N VAL A 37 10.46 4.96 -3.34
CA VAL A 37 10.89 3.83 -2.51
C VAL A 37 9.78 3.49 -1.52
N TYR A 38 9.38 2.22 -1.50
CA TYR A 38 8.21 1.72 -0.79
C TYR A 38 8.61 0.52 0.06
N THR A 39 8.39 0.59 1.37
CA THR A 39 8.81 -0.42 2.34
C THR A 39 7.60 -1.04 3.00
N LEU A 40 7.57 -2.36 3.12
CA LEU A 40 6.55 -3.06 3.89
C LEU A 40 6.92 -2.98 5.38
N ALA A 41 5.96 -2.58 6.24
CA ALA A 41 6.11 -2.61 7.70
C ALA A 41 5.50 -3.86 8.35
N SER A 42 4.70 -4.61 7.61
CA SER A 42 4.01 -5.81 8.08
C SER A 42 3.61 -6.70 6.91
N ASP A 43 3.40 -7.98 7.21
CA ASP A 43 2.71 -8.89 6.30
C ASP A 43 1.29 -8.34 6.03
N MET A 44 0.87 -8.37 4.78
CA MET A 44 -0.42 -7.81 4.35
C MET A 44 -1.07 -8.67 3.27
N THR A 45 -2.36 -8.50 3.05
CA THR A 45 -3.10 -9.20 2.00
C THR A 45 -3.59 -8.22 0.95
N ALA A 46 -3.68 -8.68 -0.29
CA ALA A 46 -4.20 -7.88 -1.40
C ALA A 46 -5.74 -7.84 -1.48
N ASP A 47 -6.43 -8.43 -0.50
CA ASP A 47 -7.90 -8.51 -0.46
C ASP A 47 -8.56 -7.13 -0.28
N GLU A 48 -7.85 -6.18 0.35
CA GLU A 48 -8.32 -4.80 0.51
C GLU A 48 -8.43 -4.03 -0.82
N VAL A 49 -7.81 -4.51 -1.89
CA VAL A 49 -7.81 -3.88 -3.21
C VAL A 49 -8.46 -4.82 -4.21
N SER A 50 -9.67 -4.47 -4.62
CA SER A 50 -10.33 -5.13 -5.73
C SER A 50 -9.86 -4.52 -7.05
N LEU A 51 -9.28 -5.35 -7.91
CA LEU A 51 -8.97 -4.96 -9.29
C LEU A 51 -10.21 -5.13 -10.15
N GLY A 52 -10.47 -4.16 -11.01
CA GLY A 52 -11.53 -4.30 -12.01
C GLY A 52 -11.19 -5.40 -13.02
N ASP A 53 -12.19 -5.98 -13.68
CA ASP A 53 -12.01 -7.08 -14.64
C ASP A 53 -11.04 -6.75 -15.79
N LYS A 54 -10.85 -5.46 -16.07
CA LYS A 54 -9.96 -4.93 -17.12
C LYS A 54 -8.53 -4.66 -16.63
N GLN A 55 -8.24 -4.74 -15.33
CA GLN A 55 -6.89 -4.57 -14.81
C GLN A 55 -6.10 -5.87 -14.91
N THR A 56 -4.95 -5.79 -15.58
CA THR A 56 -3.95 -6.86 -15.67
C THR A 56 -3.10 -6.94 -14.42
N SER A 57 -2.86 -5.80 -13.77
CA SER A 57 -1.99 -5.61 -12.61
C SER A 57 -2.57 -4.63 -11.59
N TYR A 58 -2.02 -4.64 -10.38
CA TYR A 58 -2.37 -3.66 -9.34
C TYR A 58 -1.84 -2.26 -9.64
N LEU A 59 -0.65 -2.17 -10.23
CA LEU A 59 -0.05 -0.92 -10.68
C LEU A 59 -0.15 -0.79 -12.19
N THR A 60 -0.60 0.37 -12.64
CA THR A 60 -0.66 0.71 -14.06
C THR A 60 0.56 1.53 -14.44
N GLY A 61 1.33 1.03 -15.41
CA GLY A 61 2.56 1.64 -15.91
C GLY A 61 3.84 0.98 -15.42
N ALA A 62 4.97 1.43 -15.96
CA ALA A 62 6.28 0.89 -15.64
C ALA A 62 6.73 1.35 -14.25
N PHE A 63 6.82 0.41 -13.31
CA PHE A 63 7.37 0.66 -11.99
C PHE A 63 8.90 0.74 -12.06
N THR A 64 9.44 1.93 -11.81
CA THR A 64 10.90 2.21 -11.82
C THR A 64 11.47 2.42 -10.43
N GLY A 65 10.62 2.38 -9.42
CA GLY A 65 10.95 2.56 -8.02
C GLY A 65 11.51 1.30 -7.37
N SER A 66 11.52 1.30 -6.04
CA SER A 66 11.96 0.14 -5.25
C SER A 66 10.89 -0.27 -4.27
N LEU A 67 10.47 -1.53 -4.34
CA LEU A 67 9.64 -2.16 -3.32
C LEU A 67 10.53 -2.99 -2.40
N ILE A 68 10.68 -2.52 -1.17
CA ILE A 68 11.42 -3.14 -0.10
C ILE A 68 10.44 -3.97 0.72
N GLY A 69 10.42 -5.27 0.46
CA GLY A 69 9.64 -6.23 1.24
C GLY A 69 10.25 -6.56 2.61
N SER A 70 11.32 -5.90 3.04
CA SER A 70 12.02 -6.24 4.27
C SER A 70 12.66 -5.04 4.93
N ASP A 71 12.52 -4.86 6.24
CA ASP A 71 13.19 -3.76 6.95
C ASP A 71 14.68 -4.06 7.28
N GLY A 72 15.21 -5.18 6.78
CA GLY A 72 16.56 -5.68 7.06
C GLY A 72 16.63 -6.62 8.27
N THR A 73 15.66 -6.57 9.19
CA THR A 73 15.54 -7.52 10.31
C THR A 73 14.45 -8.57 10.05
N LYS A 74 13.37 -8.17 9.39
CA LYS A 74 12.27 -9.05 9.03
C LYS A 74 11.89 -8.85 7.57
N SER A 75 11.52 -9.95 6.91
CA SER A 75 10.87 -9.93 5.60
C SER A 75 9.36 -10.03 5.79
N TYR A 76 8.66 -9.23 5.01
CA TYR A 76 7.21 -9.12 4.94
C TYR A 76 6.76 -9.57 3.55
N ALA A 77 5.63 -10.25 3.48
CA ALA A 77 5.05 -10.69 2.24
C ALA A 77 3.66 -10.11 2.03
N ILE A 78 3.30 -9.99 0.75
CA ILE A 78 1.96 -9.65 0.31
C ILE A 78 1.28 -10.94 -0.14
N TYR A 79 0.24 -11.35 0.58
CA TYR A 79 -0.53 -12.56 0.31
C TYR A 79 -1.80 -12.24 -0.51
N ASP A 80 -2.44 -13.29 -1.03
CA ASP A 80 -3.73 -13.20 -1.74
C ASP A 80 -3.75 -12.29 -2.98
N LEU A 81 -2.60 -12.15 -3.65
CA LEU A 81 -2.49 -11.45 -4.92
C LEU A 81 -3.29 -12.20 -6.00
N LYS A 82 -4.41 -11.62 -6.44
CA LYS A 82 -5.23 -12.16 -7.55
C LYS A 82 -4.62 -11.90 -8.93
N LYS A 83 -3.73 -10.91 -9.01
CA LYS A 83 -3.04 -10.44 -10.22
C LYS A 83 -1.59 -10.05 -9.88
N PRO A 84 -0.71 -9.92 -10.87
CA PRO A 84 0.62 -9.33 -10.68
C PRO A 84 0.57 -7.95 -10.02
N LEU A 85 1.52 -7.68 -9.12
CA LEU A 85 1.65 -6.36 -8.49
C LEU A 85 2.08 -5.29 -9.50
N PHE A 86 3.07 -5.62 -10.32
CA PHE A 86 3.61 -4.74 -11.36
C PHE A 86 3.14 -5.21 -12.73
N ASP A 87 2.86 -4.24 -13.61
CA ASP A 87 2.67 -4.51 -15.04
C ASP A 87 4.03 -4.77 -15.70
N THR A 88 4.05 -5.63 -16.72
CA THR A 88 5.25 -6.01 -17.49
C THR A 88 5.47 -5.14 -18.70
#